data_AF-A0A9C9KU84-F1
#
_entry.id   AF-A0A9C9KU84-F1
#
_cell.length_a   1.000
_cell.length_b   1.000
_cell.length_c   1.000
_cell.angle_alpha   90.00
_cell.angle_beta   90.00
_cell.angle_gamma   90.00
#
_symmetry.space_group_name_H-M   'P 1'
#
loop_
_entity.id
_entity.type
_entity.pdbx_description
1 polymer ?
#
loop_
_entity_poly.entity_id
_entity_poly.type
_entity_poly.pdbx_seq_one_letter_code
_entity_poly.pdbx_strand_id
1 'polypeptide(L)'
;MAGETALSHITSISPPRLPVFAVHSAEWRLVAAANDLTIVDDAEQADSVIELWHYRPDVLSDDITVDPLSLYAQFWDDPDERIAMAAEEALEHVSW
;
A
#
# COMPACT_ATOMS: atom_id res chain seq x y z
N MET A 1 -0.96 5.25 3.16
CA MET A 1 -0.37 4.83 1.86
C MET A 1 -0.07 3.35 1.94
N ALA A 2 -0.25 2.61 0.85
CA ALA A 2 -0.06 1.15 0.80
C ALA A 2 0.73 0.72 -0.44
N GLY A 3 0.90 -0.59 -0.63
CA GLY A 3 1.58 -1.18 -1.78
C GLY A 3 2.93 -0.53 -2.12
N GLU A 4 3.20 -0.40 -3.42
CA GLU A 4 4.40 0.27 -3.94
C GLU A 4 4.50 1.74 -3.55
N THR A 5 3.38 2.44 -3.29
CA THR A 5 3.42 3.82 -2.82
C THR A 5 4.03 3.89 -1.42
N ALA A 6 3.63 3.00 -0.51
CA ALA A 6 4.25 2.91 0.81
C ALA A 6 5.73 2.52 0.72
N LEU A 7 6.08 1.53 -0.11
CA LEU A 7 7.48 1.16 -0.33
C LEU A 7 8.30 2.34 -0.83
N SER A 8 7.84 3.10 -1.82
CA SER A 8 8.56 4.28 -2.34
C SER A 8 8.74 5.41 -1.32
N HIS A 9 7.92 5.42 -0.25
CA HIS A 9 8.02 6.41 0.81
C HIS A 9 9.07 6.06 1.87
N ILE A 10 9.33 4.76 2.08
CA ILE A 10 10.21 4.27 3.15
C ILE A 10 11.51 3.64 2.63
N THR A 11 11.65 3.52 1.30
CA THR A 11 12.80 2.93 0.61
C THR A 11 13.25 3.79 -0.55
N SER A 12 14.28 3.33 -1.28
CA SER A 12 14.85 4.06 -2.42
C SER A 12 14.15 3.83 -3.77
N ILE A 13 13.01 3.13 -3.83
CA ILE A 13 12.32 2.89 -5.11
C ILE A 13 11.53 4.09 -5.60
N SER A 14 11.39 4.21 -6.92
CA SER A 14 10.52 5.21 -7.52
C SER A 14 9.05 4.94 -7.18
N PRO A 15 8.23 5.99 -6.97
CA PRO A 15 6.81 5.82 -6.75
C PRO A 15 6.12 5.21 -7.98
N PRO A 16 5.05 4.42 -7.77
CA PRO A 16 4.28 3.84 -8.86
C PRO A 16 3.54 4.94 -9.64
N ARG A 17 3.12 4.62 -10.87
CA ARG A 17 2.30 5.54 -11.69
C ARG A 17 0.98 5.88 -11.02
N LEU A 18 0.32 4.87 -10.45
CA LEU A 18 -0.94 5.04 -9.72
C LEU A 18 -0.63 5.00 -8.23
N PRO A 19 -0.99 6.03 -7.46
CA PRO A 19 -0.85 5.99 -6.02
C PRO A 19 -1.74 4.89 -5.43
N VAL A 20 -1.22 4.22 -4.41
CA VAL A 20 -1.86 3.08 -3.75
C VAL A 20 -2.22 3.46 -2.31
N PHE A 21 -3.49 3.29 -1.95
CA PHE A 21 -4.02 3.61 -0.63
C PHE A 21 -4.55 2.37 0.09
N ALA A 22 -4.48 2.39 1.43
CA ALA A 22 -5.04 1.35 2.28
C ALA A 22 -6.44 1.77 2.74
N VAL A 23 -7.41 0.86 2.65
CA VAL A 23 -8.70 1.01 3.31
C VAL A 23 -9.02 -0.26 4.09
N HIS A 24 -9.49 -0.11 5.33
CA HIS A 24 -10.01 -1.25 6.07
C HIS A 24 -11.23 -1.83 5.33
N SER A 25 -11.17 -3.12 5.00
CA SER A 25 -12.17 -3.80 4.18
C SER A 25 -13.60 -3.63 4.69
N ALA A 26 -13.82 -3.57 6.00
CA ALA A 26 -15.15 -3.35 6.59
C ALA A 26 -15.71 -1.95 6.33
N GLU A 27 -14.85 -0.96 6.06
CA GLU A 27 -15.21 0.45 5.89
C GLU A 27 -15.24 0.89 4.42
N TRP A 28 -14.84 0.03 3.48
CA TRP A 28 -14.75 0.33 2.05
C TRP A 28 -15.99 1.05 1.50
N ARG A 29 -17.19 0.53 1.78
CA ARG A 29 -18.44 1.12 1.28
C ARG A 29 -18.67 2.55 1.78
N LEU A 30 -18.31 2.82 3.03
CA LEU A 30 -18.44 4.14 3.62
C LEU A 30 -17.44 5.11 2.98
N VAL A 31 -16.17 4.68 2.85
CA VAL A 31 -15.11 5.48 2.24
C VAL A 31 -15.40 5.77 0.77
N ALA A 32 -15.84 4.77 0.01
CA ALA A 32 -16.20 4.93 -1.39
C ALA A 32 -17.34 5.94 -1.57
N ALA A 33 -18.40 5.83 -0.77
CA ALA A 33 -19.52 6.77 -0.83
C ALA A 33 -19.15 8.19 -0.39
N ALA A 34 -18.33 8.33 0.66
CA ALA A 34 -17.93 9.63 1.19
C ALA A 34 -17.00 10.41 0.24
N ASN A 35 -16.24 9.71 -0.60
CA ASN A 35 -15.26 10.29 -1.51
C ASN A 35 -15.68 10.19 -2.99
N ASP A 36 -16.93 9.79 -3.27
CA ASP A 36 -17.47 9.60 -4.63
C ASP A 36 -16.58 8.70 -5.52
N LEU A 37 -16.03 7.63 -4.92
CA LEU A 37 -15.12 6.72 -5.61
C LEU A 37 -15.90 5.80 -6.55
N THR A 38 -15.41 5.68 -7.77
CA THR A 38 -15.93 4.75 -8.77
C THR A 38 -14.86 3.70 -9.11
N ILE A 39 -15.27 2.43 -9.13
CA ILE A 39 -14.39 1.35 -9.58
C ILE A 39 -14.37 1.37 -11.11
N VAL A 40 -13.18 1.35 -11.67
CA VAL A 40 -12.95 1.27 -13.12
C VAL A 40 -12.22 -0.03 -13.44
N ASP A 41 -12.49 -0.59 -14.62
CA ASP A 41 -11.90 -1.86 -15.06
C ASP A 41 -10.54 -1.67 -15.77
N ASP A 42 -10.16 -0.42 -16.05
CA ASP A 42 -8.96 -0.07 -16.81
C ASP A 42 -8.02 0.82 -15.97
N ALA A 43 -6.76 0.39 -15.87
CA ALA A 43 -5.71 1.13 -15.16
C ALA A 43 -5.35 2.47 -15.83
N GLU A 44 -5.65 2.67 -17.11
CA GLU A 44 -5.49 3.97 -17.77
C GLU A 44 -6.56 4.98 -17.35
N GLN A 45 -7.71 4.51 -16.87
CA GLN A 45 -8.82 5.35 -16.39
C GLN A 45 -8.79 5.55 -14.87
N ALA A 46 -7.98 4.77 -14.17
CA ALA A 46 -7.84 4.86 -12.72
C ALA A 46 -6.96 6.04 -12.31
N ASP A 47 -7.40 6.78 -11.30
CA ASP A 47 -6.59 7.80 -10.63
C ASP A 47 -5.74 7.21 -9.49
N SER A 48 -6.15 6.06 -8.94
CA SER A 48 -5.48 5.41 -7.81
C SER A 48 -5.86 3.93 -7.70
N VAL A 49 -5.09 3.18 -6.91
CA VAL A 49 -5.40 1.81 -6.52
C VAL A 49 -5.77 1.79 -5.04
N ILE A 50 -6.87 1.13 -4.70
CA ILE A 50 -7.27 0.92 -3.31
C ILE A 50 -7.05 -0.54 -2.93
N GLU A 51 -6.17 -0.77 -1.97
CA GLU A 51 -6.00 -2.08 -1.34
C GLU A 51 -6.95 -2.20 -0.15
N LEU A 52 -7.67 -3.32 -0.07
CA LEU A 52 -8.57 -3.62 1.03
C LEU A 52 -7.86 -4.51 2.05
N TRP A 53 -7.65 -3.94 3.24
CA TRP A 53 -6.89 -4.56 4.31
C TRP A 53 -7.82 -5.23 5.33
N HIS A 54 -7.41 -6.38 5.87
CA HIS A 54 -8.20 -7.12 6.85
C HIS A 54 -8.19 -6.45 8.23
N TYR A 55 -7.12 -5.75 8.56
CA TYR A 55 -7.00 -4.95 9.77
C TYR A 55 -7.17 -3.46 9.44
N ARG A 56 -7.33 -2.65 10.49
CA ARG A 56 -7.37 -1.20 10.40
C ARG A 56 -5.95 -0.64 10.24
N PRO A 57 -5.58 -0.09 9.07
CA PRO A 57 -4.22 0.37 8.81
C PRO A 57 -3.75 1.39 9.85
N ASP A 58 -4.65 2.27 10.26
CA ASP A 58 -4.45 3.36 11.21
C ASP A 58 -4.20 2.91 12.66
N VAL A 59 -4.45 1.65 12.99
CA VAL A 59 -4.20 1.08 14.33
C VAL A 59 -2.78 0.57 14.48
N LEU A 60 -2.14 0.17 13.38
CA LEU A 60 -0.79 -0.40 13.37
C LEU A 60 0.25 0.52 12.74
N SER A 61 -0.16 1.66 12.20
CA SER A 61 0.74 2.65 11.59
C SER A 61 1.08 3.78 12.56
N ASP A 62 2.36 3.95 12.87
CA ASP A 62 2.90 5.14 13.55
C ASP A 62 3.18 6.30 12.56
N ASP A 63 2.97 6.07 11.26
CA ASP A 63 3.25 6.99 10.14
C ASP A 63 2.13 6.95 9.07
N ILE A 64 2.31 7.66 7.95
CA ILE A 64 1.37 7.79 6.83
C ILE A 64 1.29 6.47 6.01
N THR A 65 2.12 5.46 6.28
CA THR A 65 2.18 4.15 5.57
C THR A 65 1.59 3.00 6.39
N VAL A 66 1.15 1.93 5.71
CA VAL A 66 0.85 0.63 6.35
C VAL A 66 2.08 0.05 7.06
N ASP A 67 1.90 -0.98 7.90
CA ASP A 67 3.01 -1.56 8.64
C ASP A 67 4.06 -2.23 7.72
N PRO A 68 5.38 -2.07 7.99
CA PRO A 68 6.41 -2.61 7.12
C PRO A 68 6.44 -4.14 7.01
N LEU A 69 6.01 -4.86 8.05
CA LEU A 69 5.98 -6.33 8.04
C LEU A 69 4.97 -6.86 7.02
N SER A 70 3.80 -6.23 6.93
CA SER A 70 2.81 -6.56 5.94
C SER A 70 3.25 -6.22 4.51
N LEU A 71 3.97 -5.10 4.31
CA LEU A 71 4.58 -4.78 3.02
C LEU A 71 5.58 -5.85 2.61
N TYR A 72 6.44 -6.29 3.53
CA TYR A 72 7.36 -7.39 3.26
C TYR A 72 6.61 -8.66 2.86
N ALA A 73 5.59 -9.05 3.62
CA ALA A 73 4.78 -10.24 3.32
C ALA A 73 4.09 -10.16 1.94
N GLN A 74 3.76 -8.96 1.47
CA GLN A 74 3.17 -8.72 0.16
C GLN A 74 4.19 -8.85 -0.99
N PHE A 75 5.43 -8.40 -0.79
CA PHE A 75 6.40 -8.17 -1.88
C PHE A 75 7.70 -8.98 -1.82
N TRP A 76 7.93 -9.81 -0.80
CA TRP A 76 9.20 -10.53 -0.61
C TRP A 76 9.63 -11.45 -1.78
N ASP A 77 8.68 -11.93 -2.58
CA ASP A 77 8.91 -12.79 -3.76
C ASP A 77 8.38 -12.12 -5.04
N ASP A 78 8.43 -10.78 -5.09
CA ASP A 78 8.01 -10.04 -6.28
C ASP A 78 8.94 -10.35 -7.48
N PRO A 79 8.39 -10.60 -8.68
CA PRO A 79 9.20 -10.88 -9.87
C PRO A 79 10.10 -9.71 -10.30
N ASP A 80 9.79 -8.48 -9.91
CA ASP A 80 10.72 -7.36 -10.05
C ASP A 80 11.65 -7.34 -8.83
N GLU A 81 12.90 -7.74 -9.05
CA GLU A 81 13.95 -7.79 -8.02
C GLU A 81 14.08 -6.46 -7.25
N ARG A 82 13.77 -5.32 -7.88
CA ARG A 82 13.83 -4.00 -7.22
C ARG A 82 12.75 -3.84 -6.16
N ILE A 83 11.56 -4.39 -6.40
CA ILE A 83 10.44 -4.37 -5.46
C ILE A 83 10.73 -5.33 -4.30
N ALA A 84 11.22 -6.53 -4.59
CA ALA A 84 11.61 -7.49 -3.56
C ALA A 84 12.72 -6.94 -2.63
N MET A 85 13.75 -6.30 -3.20
CA MET A 85 14.79 -5.63 -2.42
C MET A 85 14.25 -4.48 -1.56
N ALA A 86 13.29 -3.70 -2.06
CA ALA A 86 12.64 -2.67 -1.27
C ALA A 86 11.82 -3.25 -0.12
N ALA A 87 11.16 -4.38 -0.34
CA ALA A 87 10.45 -5.10 0.71
C ALA A 87 11.40 -5.50 1.85
N GLU A 88 12.61 -5.95 1.53
CA GLU A 88 13.66 -6.25 2.52
C GLU A 88 14.14 -4.98 3.26
N GLU A 89 14.41 -3.88 2.53
CA GLU A 89 14.80 -2.58 3.13
C GLU A 89 13.73 -2.07 4.11
N ALA A 90 12.44 -2.25 3.80
CA ALA A 90 11.35 -1.84 4.68
C ALA A 90 11.40 -2.52 6.06
N LEU A 91 11.94 -3.73 6.18
CA LEU A 91 12.10 -4.43 7.46
C LEU A 91 13.15 -3.79 8.37
N GLU A 92 14.11 -3.02 7.84
CA GLU A 92 15.11 -2.32 8.65
C GLU A 92 14.48 -1.28 9.58
N HIS A 93 13.28 -0.79 9.25
CA HIS A 93 12.51 0.14 10.08
C HIS A 93 11.75 -0.54 11.22
N VAL A 94 11.74 -1.88 11.29
CA VAL A 94 11.07 -2.63 12.35
C VAL A 94 12.05 -2.92 13.49
N SER A 95 11.71 -2.50 14.70
CA SER A 95 12.46 -2.86 15.92
C SER A 95 11.95 -4.19 16.47
N TRP A 96 12.88 -5.14 16.69
CA TRP A 96 12.60 -6.49 17.20
C TRP A 96 12.74 -6.60 18.73
#